data_AF-A0A4Y2KZP4-F1
#
_entry.id   AF-A0A4Y2KZP4-F1
#
_cell.length_a   1.000
_cell.length_b   1.000
_cell.length_c   1.000
_cell.angle_alpha   90.00
_cell.angle_beta   90.00
_cell.angle_gamma   90.00
#
_symmetry.space_group_name_H-M   'P 1'
#
loop_
_entity.id
_entity.type
_entity.pdbx_description
1 polymer ?
#
loop_
_entity_poly.entity_id
_entity_poly.type
_entity_poly.pdbx_seq_one_letter_code
_entity_poly.pdbx_strand_id
1 'polypeptide(L)'
;MRKTTGQGESVPVSLLQGRKCPFREEPGFCPLLDDEFLLRFLRAKKFDVSRAFSTLTNYYAFKVRYSGVVTDFLPKDLRSVFETDKVFISPKRGPNGEGILISFIGKVM
;
A
#
# COMPACT_ATOMS: atom_id res chain seq x y z
N MET A 1 -5.27 20.72 12.36
CA MET A 1 -5.98 20.70 11.06
C MET A 1 -5.08 21.32 9.99
N ARG A 2 -4.59 20.54 9.01
CA ARG A 2 -3.95 21.12 7.81
C ARG A 2 -4.89 20.89 6.63
N LYS A 3 -5.29 21.98 6.00
CA LYS A 3 -6.14 22.02 4.80
C LYS A 3 -5.43 21.29 3.66
N THR A 4 -6.00 20.20 3.15
CA THR A 4 -5.61 19.58 1.88
C THR A 4 -6.39 20.28 0.77
N THR A 5 -5.80 21.32 0.20
CA THR A 5 -6.30 21.92 -1.05
C THR A 5 -5.63 21.19 -2.21
N GLY A 6 -6.44 20.50 -3.03
CA GLY A 6 -6.04 19.56 -4.09
C GLY A 6 -5.24 20.11 -5.27
N GLN A 7 -4.60 21.28 -5.15
CA GLN A 7 -3.72 21.83 -6.20
C GLN A 7 -2.23 21.54 -5.98
N GLY A 8 -1.79 21.25 -4.76
CA GLY A 8 -0.39 20.91 -4.46
C GLY A 8 -0.03 19.44 -4.68
N GLU A 9 -1.03 18.57 -4.86
CA GLU A 9 -0.84 17.12 -4.95
C GLU A 9 -0.52 16.64 -6.39
N SER A 10 -0.84 17.41 -7.43
CA SER A 10 -0.63 17.03 -8.84
C SER A 10 0.84 17.06 -9.28
N VAL A 11 1.63 18.00 -8.76
CA VAL A 11 3.04 18.16 -9.13
C VAL A 11 3.89 16.98 -8.61
N PRO A 12 3.79 16.56 -7.34
CA PRO A 12 4.53 15.39 -6.85
C PRO A 12 4.11 14.08 -7.53
N VAL A 13 2.85 13.94 -7.94
CA VAL A 13 2.35 12.75 -8.64
C VAL A 13 2.94 12.64 -10.04
N SER A 14 2.90 13.71 -10.82
CA SER A 14 3.49 13.72 -12.17
C SER A 14 5.01 13.49 -12.14
N LEU A 15 5.71 14.01 -11.12
CA LEU A 15 7.13 13.74 -10.90
C LEU A 15 7.42 12.26 -10.57
N LEU A 16 6.53 11.58 -9.85
CA LEU A 16 6.66 10.14 -9.58
C LEU A 16 6.37 9.30 -10.83
N GLN A 17 5.35 9.65 -11.62
CA GLN A 17 5.02 8.98 -12.89
C GLN A 17 6.15 9.11 -13.91
N GLY A 18 6.80 10.27 -13.95
CA GLY A 18 7.91 10.56 -14.86
C GLY A 18 9.23 9.85 -14.53
N ARG A 19 9.36 9.24 -13.34
CA ARG A 19 10.57 8.46 -13.01
C ARG A 19 10.50 7.09 -13.67
N LYS A 20 11.61 6.66 -14.29
CA LYS A 20 11.74 5.30 -14.83
C LYS A 20 11.58 4.28 -13.70
N CYS A 21 10.46 3.56 -13.69
CA CYS A 21 10.26 2.43 -12.78
C CYS A 21 11.13 1.26 -13.27
N PRO A 22 12.04 0.71 -12.45
CA PRO A 22 12.96 -0.36 -12.89
C PRO A 22 12.23 -1.64 -13.30
N PHE A 23 10.98 -1.82 -12.86
CA PHE A 23 10.18 -3.01 -13.18
C PHE A 23 9.42 -2.89 -14.52
N ARG A 24 9.46 -1.74 -15.20
CA ARG A 24 8.74 -1.55 -16.48
C ARG A 24 9.30 -2.42 -17.61
N GLU A 25 10.48 -3.00 -17.41
CA GLU A 25 11.18 -3.84 -18.40
C GLU A 25 10.83 -5.33 -18.28
N GLU A 26 10.09 -5.74 -17.24
CA GLU A 26 9.62 -7.13 -17.09
C GLU A 26 8.40 -7.38 -18.00
N PRO A 27 8.46 -8.34 -18.94
CA PRO A 27 7.37 -8.61 -19.87
C PRO A 27 6.11 -9.07 -19.12
N GLY A 28 5.01 -8.34 -19.30
CA GLY A 28 3.72 -8.62 -18.64
C GLY A 28 3.52 -7.91 -17.29
N PHE A 29 4.50 -7.14 -16.82
CA PHE A 29 4.36 -6.35 -15.59
C PHE A 29 3.85 -4.94 -15.86
N CYS A 30 2.57 -4.69 -15.59
CA CYS A 30 1.97 -3.36 -15.66
C CYS A 30 1.80 -2.80 -14.23
N PRO A 31 2.73 -1.97 -13.72
CA PRO A 31 2.56 -1.36 -12.41
C PRO A 31 1.35 -0.42 -12.42
N LEU A 32 0.53 -0.50 -11.37
CA LEU A 32 -0.49 0.51 -11.11
C LEU A 32 0.21 1.83 -10.80
N LEU A 33 -0.11 2.88 -11.55
CA LEU A 33 0.49 4.21 -11.46
C LEU A 33 -0.56 5.32 -11.53
N ASP A 34 -1.82 5.00 -11.21
CA ASP A 34 -2.85 6.01 -11.08
C ASP A 34 -2.53 6.98 -9.92
N ASP A 35 -3.09 8.18 -10.00
CA ASP A 35 -2.79 9.25 -9.07
C ASP A 35 -3.15 8.88 -7.62
N GLU A 36 -4.29 8.19 -7.41
CA GLU A 36 -4.74 7.81 -6.07
C GLU A 36 -3.79 6.82 -5.40
N PHE A 37 -3.30 5.84 -6.16
CA PHE A 37 -2.32 4.86 -5.74
C PHE A 37 -0.99 5.53 -5.40
N LEU A 38 -0.48 6.39 -6.29
CA LEU A 38 0.78 7.10 -6.08
C LEU A 38 0.73 8.06 -4.89
N LEU A 39 -0.43 8.68 -4.65
CA LEU A 39 -0.65 9.55 -3.49
C LEU A 39 -0.44 8.82 -2.16
N ARG A 40 -0.68 7.51 -2.09
CA ARG A 40 -0.43 6.72 -0.86
C ARG A 40 1.05 6.76 -0.47
N PHE A 41 1.94 6.62 -1.44
CA PHE A 41 3.39 6.67 -1.23
C PHE A 41 3.88 8.08 -0.91
N LEU A 42 3.34 9.09 -1.61
CA LEU A 42 3.65 10.50 -1.34
C LEU A 42 3.22 10.91 0.06
N ARG A 43 1.98 10.61 0.47
CA ARG A 43 1.47 10.93 1.81
C ARG A 43 2.30 10.27 2.90
N ALA A 44 2.65 8.99 2.73
CA ALA A 44 3.51 8.26 3.66
C ALA A 44 4.90 8.89 3.83
N LYS A 45 5.41 9.58 2.79
CA LYS A 45 6.73 10.23 2.80
C LYS A 45 6.66 11.76 2.86
N LYS A 46 5.52 12.33 3.27
CA LYS A 46 5.31 13.79 3.39
C LYS A 46 5.65 14.53 2.08
N PHE A 47 5.27 13.95 0.95
CA PHE A 47 5.50 14.45 -0.42
C PHE A 47 6.97 14.56 -0.85
N ASP A 48 7.88 13.88 -0.15
CA ASP A 48 9.24 13.67 -0.64
C ASP A 48 9.24 12.66 -1.79
N VAL A 49 9.36 13.19 -3.01
CA VAL A 49 9.30 12.41 -4.26
C VAL A 49 10.38 11.33 -4.29
N SER A 50 11.58 11.60 -3.79
CA SER A 50 12.68 10.63 -3.86
C SER A 50 12.44 9.44 -2.94
N ARG A 51 12.04 9.71 -1.69
CA ARG A 51 11.70 8.65 -0.72
C ARG A 51 10.43 7.90 -1.11
N ALA A 52 9.44 8.60 -1.67
CA ALA A 52 8.23 7.96 -2.17
C ALA A 52 8.55 7.00 -3.33
N PHE A 53 9.40 7.40 -4.27
CA PHE A 53 9.86 6.55 -5.37
C PHE A 53 10.60 5.31 -4.86
N SER A 54 11.52 5.46 -3.90
CA SER A 54 12.21 4.31 -3.28
C SER A 54 11.23 3.34 -2.62
N THR A 55 10.19 3.85 -1.96
CA THR A 55 9.16 3.01 -1.31
C THR A 55 8.30 2.29 -2.34
N LEU A 56 7.95 2.95 -3.45
CA LEU A 56 7.22 2.36 -4.57
C LEU A 56 8.04 1.23 -5.22
N THR A 57 9.33 1.45 -5.45
CA THR A 57 10.24 0.43 -5.97
C THR A 57 10.30 -0.78 -5.02
N ASN A 58 10.45 -0.54 -3.72
CA ASN A 58 10.47 -1.62 -2.72
C ASN A 58 9.13 -2.39 -2.65
N TYR A 59 8.01 -1.70 -2.82
CA TYR A 59 6.68 -2.33 -2.88
C TYR A 59 6.60 -3.35 -4.02
N TYR A 60 7.06 -2.98 -5.22
CA TYR A 60 7.06 -3.90 -6.35
C TYR A 60 8.13 -4.99 -6.25
N ALA A 61 9.31 -4.69 -5.71
CA ALA A 61 10.30 -5.71 -5.38
C ALA A 61 9.73 -6.77 -4.42
N PHE A 62 8.98 -6.35 -3.41
CA PHE A 62 8.32 -7.24 -2.46
C PHE A 62 7.25 -8.10 -3.13
N LYS A 63 6.42 -7.49 -4.00
CA LYS A 63 5.41 -8.20 -4.79
C LYS A 63 6.01 -9.32 -5.64
N VAL A 64 7.08 -9.02 -6.39
CA VAL A 64 7.77 -10.02 -7.22
C VAL A 64 8.40 -11.10 -6.35
N ARG A 65 9.09 -10.71 -5.27
CA ARG A 65 9.82 -11.65 -4.39
C ARG A 65 8.90 -12.62 -3.65
N TYR A 66 7.69 -12.20 -3.29
CA TYR A 66 6.77 -12.99 -2.47
C TYR A 66 5.45 -13.32 -3.18
N SER A 67 5.47 -13.31 -4.51
CA SER A 67 4.32 -13.72 -5.33
C SER A 67 3.89 -15.16 -5.02
N GLY A 68 2.59 -15.37 -4.82
CA GLY A 68 2.00 -16.67 -4.45
C GLY A 68 2.25 -17.11 -3.00
N VAL A 69 3.08 -16.41 -2.24
CA VAL A 69 3.39 -16.73 -0.82
C VAL A 69 2.79 -15.71 0.13
N VAL A 70 2.89 -14.42 -0.20
CA VAL A 70 2.33 -13.31 0.59
C VAL A 70 1.42 -12.44 -0.26
N THR A 71 1.61 -12.46 -1.58
CA THR A 71 0.88 -11.60 -2.51
C THR A 71 0.19 -12.42 -3.59
N ASP A 72 -0.74 -11.78 -4.30
CA ASP A 72 -1.51 -12.39 -5.42
C ASP A 72 -2.58 -13.39 -4.97
N PHE A 73 -2.92 -13.35 -3.68
CA PHE A 73 -4.08 -14.04 -3.14
C PHE A 73 -5.38 -13.35 -3.54
N LEU A 74 -6.35 -14.15 -3.98
CA LEU A 74 -7.73 -13.72 -4.12
C LEU A 74 -8.41 -13.74 -2.74
N PRO A 75 -9.51 -12.97 -2.55
CA PRO A 75 -10.24 -13.00 -1.28
C PRO A 75 -10.66 -14.41 -0.83
N LYS A 76 -10.96 -15.30 -1.78
CA LYS A 76 -11.28 -16.71 -1.51
C LYS A 76 -10.10 -17.50 -0.91
N ASP A 77 -8.87 -17.16 -1.28
CA ASP A 77 -7.66 -17.85 -0.82
C ASP A 77 -7.32 -17.47 0.63
N LEU A 78 -7.81 -16.31 1.08
CA LEU A 78 -7.64 -15.80 2.45
C LEU A 78 -8.85 -16.12 3.35
N ARG A 79 -9.89 -16.76 2.82
CA ARG A 79 -11.15 -16.99 3.54
C ARG A 79 -10.94 -17.75 4.86
N SER A 80 -10.19 -18.84 4.83
CA SER A 80 -9.88 -19.65 6.01
C SER A 80 -9.14 -18.85 7.09
N VAL A 81 -8.25 -17.93 6.68
CA VAL A 81 -7.51 -17.05 7.60
C VAL A 81 -8.47 -16.09 8.30
N PHE A 82 -9.39 -15.47 7.55
CA PHE A 82 -10.39 -14.56 8.13
C PHE A 82 -11.42 -15.30 9.00
N GLU A 83 -11.81 -16.52 8.62
CA GLU A 83 -12.72 -17.38 9.39
C GLU A 83 -12.09 -17.94 10.67
N THR A 84 -10.77 -17.77 10.88
CA THR A 84 -10.13 -18.19 12.13
C THR A 84 -10.41 -17.21 13.29
N ASP A 85 -11.10 -16.09 13.05
CA ASP A 85 -11.36 -15.01 14.02
C ASP A 85 -10.09 -14.46 14.71
N LYS A 86 -8.92 -14.64 14.07
CA LYS A 86 -7.63 -14.19 14.62
C LYS A 86 -7.27 -12.76 14.26
N VAL A 87 -7.99 -12.16 13.32
CA VAL A 87 -7.76 -10.77 12.90
C VAL A 87 -9.07 -10.01 13.02
N PHE A 88 -9.07 -8.97 13.84
CA PHE A 88 -10.20 -8.06 13.98
C PHE A 88 -9.81 -6.66 13.52
N ILE A 89 -10.57 -6.12 12.57
CA ILE A 89 -10.44 -4.74 12.11
C ILE A 89 -11.52 -3.93 12.84
N SER A 90 -11.09 -3.04 13.73
CA SER A 90 -12.02 -2.25 14.54
C SER A 90 -12.78 -1.24 13.68
N PRO A 91 -14.10 -1.06 13.90
CA PRO A 91 -14.84 0.05 13.30
C PRO A 91 -14.45 1.39 13.94
N LYS A 92 -13.83 1.36 15.13
CA LYS A 92 -13.32 2.56 15.81
C LYS A 92 -11.91 2.88 15.32
N ARG A 93 -11.59 4.18 15.32
CA ARG A 93 -10.27 4.71 14.99
C ARG A 93 -9.49 5.05 16.26
N GLY A 94 -8.17 5.12 16.13
CA GLY A 94 -7.28 5.67 17.16
C GLY A 94 -7.51 7.17 17.38
N PRO A 95 -6.91 7.76 18.43
CA PRO A 95 -7.10 9.17 18.78
C PRO A 95 -6.75 10.16 17.66
N ASN A 96 -5.85 9.82 16.73
CA ASN A 96 -5.51 10.67 15.59
C ASN A 96 -6.12 10.16 14.26
N GLY A 97 -7.09 9.27 14.32
CA GLY A 97 -7.78 8.73 13.15
C GLY A 97 -7.13 7.49 12.52
N GLU A 98 -6.18 6.86 13.19
CA GLU A 98 -5.53 5.65 12.71
C GLU A 98 -6.50 4.45 12.67
N GLY A 99 -6.32 3.54 11.71
CA GLY A 99 -7.01 2.25 11.74
C GLY A 99 -6.45 1.35 12.85
N ILE A 100 -7.31 0.58 13.52
CA ILE A 100 -6.90 -0.36 14.56
C ILE A 100 -7.10 -1.78 14.03
N LEU A 101 -5.99 -2.52 13.89
CA LEU A 101 -5.98 -3.96 13.60
C LEU A 101 -5.53 -4.70 14.86
N ILE A 102 -6.35 -5.64 15.31
CA ILE A 102 -6.07 -6.50 16.47
C ILE A 102 -5.79 -7.90 15.94
N SER A 103 -4.65 -8.47 16.32
CA SER A 103 -4.26 -9.84 15.99
C SER A 103 -4.23 -10.68 17.26
N PHE A 104 -5.02 -11.76 17.29
CA PHE A 104 -5.07 -12.70 18.40
C PHE A 104 -4.04 -13.80 18.18
N ILE A 105 -2.89 -13.66 18.83
CA ILE A 105 -1.79 -14.63 18.76
C ILE A 105 -2.05 -15.72 19.81
N GLY A 106 -2.52 -16.89 19.37
CA GLY A 106 -2.81 -18.02 20.26
C GLY A 106 -3.84 -18.99 19.69
N LYS A 107 -4.20 -20.01 20.48
CA LYS A 107 -5.31 -20.93 20.18
C LYS A 107 -6.59 -20.34 20.78
N VAL A 108 -7.60 -20.10 19.94
CA VAL A 108 -8.97 -19.86 20.42
C VAL A 108 -9.53 -21.24 20.77
N MET A 109 -9.98 -21.41 22.01
CA MET A 109 -10.56 -22.65 22.51
C MET A 109 -12.00 -22.80 22.05
#